data_AF-A0A382KNS8-F1
#
_entry.id   AF-A0A382KNS8-F1
#
_cell.length_a   1.000
_cell.length_b   1.000
_cell.length_c   1.000
_cell.angle_alpha   90.00
_cell.angle_beta   90.00
_cell.angle_gamma   90.00
#
_symmetry.space_group_name_H-M   'P 1'
#
loop_
_entity.id
_entity.type
_entity.pdbx_description
1 polymer ?
#
loop_
_entity_poly.entity_id
_entity_poly.type
_entity_poly.pdbx_seq_one_letter_code
_entity_poly.pdbx_strand_id
1 'polypeptide(L)'
;MKIYRGYDQADLDQQYNNQSTVSDYTVYVQRYERMSVKARARLACELDIAYGKNADELMDLYLAPADNAPVQVFIHGGGWRQLSKDVSAFAAEVF
;
A
#
# COMPACT_ATOMS: atom_id res chain seq x y z
N MET A 1 30.28 -7.38 16.10
CA MET A 1 29.69 -7.46 17.45
C MET A 1 28.26 -7.94 17.30
N LYS A 2 27.81 -8.90 18.10
CA LYS A 2 26.40 -9.34 18.05
C LYS A 2 25.51 -8.33 18.80
N ILE A 3 24.37 -8.02 18.21
CA ILE A 3 23.44 -6.95 18.63
C ILE A 3 22.16 -7.55 19.20
N TYR A 4 21.55 -8.52 18.51
CA TYR A 4 20.28 -9.11 18.93
C TYR A 4 20.19 -10.58 18.57
N ARG A 5 19.84 -11.44 19.53
CA ARG A 5 19.64 -12.89 19.33
C ARG A 5 20.72 -13.59 18.49
N GLY A 6 21.97 -13.15 18.63
CA GLY A 6 23.11 -13.72 17.89
C GLY A 6 23.34 -13.14 16.49
N TYR A 7 22.50 -12.22 16.03
CA TYR A 7 22.70 -11.45 14.81
C TYR A 7 23.58 -10.22 15.06
N ASP A 8 24.47 -9.91 14.13
CA ASP A 8 25.08 -8.58 14.06
C ASP A 8 24.24 -7.63 13.19
N GLN A 9 24.72 -6.40 12.97
CA GLN A 9 23.97 -5.39 12.22
C GLN A 9 23.71 -5.82 10.78
N ALA A 10 24.69 -6.42 10.12
CA ALA A 10 24.57 -6.82 8.72
C ALA A 10 23.55 -7.97 8.57
N ASP A 11 23.57 -8.92 9.50
CA ASP A 11 22.55 -9.97 9.57
C ASP A 11 21.13 -9.37 9.71
N LEU A 12 20.94 -8.41 10.62
CA LEU A 12 19.65 -7.76 10.84
C LEU A 12 19.19 -6.94 9.63
N ASP A 13 20.09 -6.17 9.03
CA ASP A 13 19.80 -5.38 7.83
C ASP A 13 19.33 -6.26 6.68
N GLN A 14 19.93 -7.44 6.53
CA GLN A 14 19.50 -8.43 5.55
C GLN A 14 18.09 -8.96 5.86
N GLN A 15 17.79 -9.30 7.12
CA GLN A 15 16.48 -9.84 7.52
C GLN A 15 15.34 -8.82 7.41
N TYR A 16 15.61 -7.54 7.63
CA TYR A 16 14.61 -6.47 7.50
C TYR A 16 14.46 -5.93 6.07
N ASN A 17 15.34 -6.36 5.16
CA ASN A 17 15.25 -5.98 3.76
C ASN A 17 14.30 -6.92 3.00
N ASN A 18 13.00 -6.69 3.13
CA ASN A 18 12.00 -7.46 2.38
C ASN A 18 12.22 -7.40 0.87
N GLN A 19 12.81 -6.32 0.33
CA GLN A 19 13.04 -6.17 -1.10
C GLN A 19 14.10 -7.15 -1.64
N SER A 20 15.05 -7.59 -0.81
CA SER A 20 16.08 -8.54 -1.20
C SER A 20 15.62 -10.00 -1.20
N THR A 21 14.39 -10.28 -0.71
CA THR A 21 13.81 -11.63 -0.69
C THR A 21 13.37 -12.14 -2.06
N VAL A 22 13.32 -11.24 -3.06
CA VAL A 22 12.95 -11.52 -4.45
C VAL A 22 13.99 -10.91 -5.38
N SER A 23 14.08 -11.42 -6.61
CA SER A 23 15.08 -10.97 -7.59
C SER A 23 14.88 -9.52 -8.04
N ASP A 24 13.62 -9.11 -8.17
CA ASP A 24 13.21 -7.74 -8.50
C ASP A 24 11.87 -7.48 -7.83
N TYR A 25 11.84 -6.61 -6.82
CA TYR A 25 10.60 -6.26 -6.13
C TYR A 25 9.74 -5.27 -6.93
N THR A 26 10.33 -4.54 -7.89
CA THR A 26 9.66 -3.47 -8.62
C THR A 26 8.55 -4.01 -9.52
N VAL A 27 8.67 -5.25 -9.99
CA VAL A 27 7.62 -5.92 -10.78
C VAL A 27 6.30 -6.04 -10.01
N TYR A 28 6.35 -6.19 -8.68
CA TYR A 28 5.17 -6.24 -7.82
C TYR A 28 4.56 -4.85 -7.65
N VAL A 29 5.39 -3.82 -7.44
CA VAL A 29 4.93 -2.42 -7.36
C VAL A 29 4.26 -1.99 -8.67
N GLN A 30 4.88 -2.28 -9.81
CA GLN A 30 4.29 -2.01 -11.12
C GLN A 30 2.99 -2.80 -11.35
N ARG A 31 2.89 -4.02 -10.83
CA ARG A 31 1.64 -4.78 -10.86
C ARG A 31 0.56 -4.09 -10.03
N TYR A 32 0.89 -3.64 -8.82
CA TYR A 32 -0.03 -2.91 -7.95
C TYR A 32 -0.52 -1.61 -8.60
N GLU A 33 0.38 -0.86 -9.23
CA GLU A 33 0.06 0.34 -9.99
C GLU A 33 -0.92 0.03 -11.15
N ARG A 34 -0.61 -0.95 -12.00
CA ARG A 34 -1.49 -1.34 -13.11
C ARG A 34 -2.87 -1.77 -12.64
N MET A 35 -2.95 -2.50 -11.52
CA MET A 35 -4.24 -2.92 -10.95
C MET A 35 -4.99 -1.74 -10.33
N SER A 36 -4.28 -0.82 -9.69
CA SER A 36 -4.84 0.39 -9.08
C SER A 36 -5.43 1.36 -10.12
N VAL A 37 -4.73 1.53 -11.25
CA VAL A 37 -5.25 2.30 -12.39
C VAL A 37 -6.54 1.68 -12.93
N LYS A 38 -6.58 0.35 -13.06
CA LYS A 38 -7.79 -0.35 -13.51
C LYS A 38 -8.96 -0.18 -12.52
N ALA A 39 -8.69 -0.31 -11.23
CA ALA A 39 -9.69 -0.14 -10.17
C ALA A 39 -10.32 1.27 -10.24
N ARG A 40 -9.49 2.32 -10.27
CA ARG A 40 -9.94 3.71 -10.39
C ARG A 40 -10.75 3.98 -11.66
N ALA A 41 -10.39 3.37 -12.78
CA ALA A 41 -11.11 3.55 -14.03
C ALA A 41 -12.48 2.85 -14.05
N ARG A 42 -12.67 1.81 -13.23
CA ARG A 42 -13.85 0.94 -13.27
C ARG A 42 -14.85 1.23 -12.14
N LEU A 43 -14.35 1.54 -10.95
CA LEU A 43 -15.16 1.68 -9.75
C LEU A 43 -15.66 3.11 -9.58
N ALA A 44 -16.88 3.26 -9.06
CA ALA A 44 -17.36 4.54 -8.57
C ALA A 44 -16.49 4.96 -7.38
N CYS A 45 -15.82 6.10 -7.48
CA CYS A 45 -14.91 6.56 -6.46
C CYS A 45 -14.88 8.08 -6.32
N GLU A 46 -14.53 8.51 -5.12
CA GLU A 46 -14.17 9.88 -4.78
C GLU A 46 -12.70 9.88 -4.38
N LEU A 47 -11.87 10.63 -5.10
CA LEU A 47 -10.42 10.63 -4.93
C LEU A 47 -9.97 11.84 -4.12
N ASP A 48 -8.81 11.71 -3.47
CA ASP A 48 -8.12 12.83 -2.81
C ASP A 48 -8.95 13.55 -1.73
N ILE A 49 -9.75 12.80 -0.97
CA ILE A 49 -10.47 13.32 0.19
C ILE A 49 -9.47 13.61 1.30
N ALA A 50 -9.33 14.88 1.67
CA ALA A 50 -8.49 15.30 2.78
C ALA A 50 -9.09 14.88 4.13
N TYR A 51 -8.29 14.21 4.95
CA TYR A 51 -8.63 13.92 6.36
C TYR A 51 -7.75 14.67 7.36
N GLY A 52 -6.76 15.42 6.87
CA GLY A 52 -5.84 16.18 7.68
C GLY A 52 -5.32 17.44 6.97
N LYS A 53 -4.25 18.03 7.52
CA LYS A 53 -3.66 19.29 7.05
C LYS A 53 -2.44 19.08 6.16
N ASN A 54 -1.79 17.92 6.24
CA ASN A 54 -0.63 17.60 5.44
C ASN A 54 -1.07 17.16 4.03
N ALA A 55 -0.21 17.41 3.03
CA ALA A 55 -0.50 17.07 1.64
C ALA A 55 -0.70 15.55 1.42
N ASP A 56 -0.08 14.71 2.26
CA ASP A 56 -0.19 13.26 2.18
C ASP A 56 -1.37 12.69 3.01
N GLU A 57 -2.12 13.54 3.73
CA GLU A 57 -3.28 13.14 4.53
C GLU A 57 -4.55 13.10 3.65
N LEU A 58 -4.48 12.27 2.62
CA LEU A 58 -5.53 12.06 1.62
C LEU A 58 -5.98 10.59 1.62
N MET A 59 -7.26 10.37 1.35
CA MET A 59 -7.81 9.04 1.11
C MET A 59 -8.68 9.01 -0.15
N ASP A 60 -8.75 7.84 -0.77
CA ASP A 60 -9.69 7.57 -1.85
C ASP A 60 -10.84 6.72 -1.28
N LEU A 61 -12.08 7.10 -1.57
CA LEU A 61 -13.28 6.36 -1.19
C LEU A 61 -13.84 5.63 -2.41
N TYR A 62 -13.93 4.30 -2.34
CA TYR A 62 -14.54 3.45 -3.37
C TYR A 62 -15.93 3.03 -2.90
N LEU A 63 -16.95 3.31 -3.72
CA LEU A 63 -18.34 3.20 -3.31
C LEU A 63 -18.90 1.81 -3.61
N ALA A 64 -19.54 1.22 -2.60
CA ALA A 64 -20.34 0.01 -2.76
C ALA A 64 -21.69 0.34 -3.44
N PRO A 65 -22.27 -0.59 -4.21
CA PRO A 65 -23.57 -0.37 -4.85
C PRO A 65 -24.76 -0.44 -3.89
N ALA A 66 -24.55 -0.85 -2.64
CA ALA A 66 -25.59 -1.03 -1.64
C ALA A 66 -25.55 0.06 -0.57
N ASP A 67 -26.72 0.57 -0.19
CA ASP A 67 -26.87 1.49 0.93
C ASP A 67 -26.47 0.81 2.24
N ASN A 68 -25.85 1.57 3.15
CA ASN A 68 -25.36 1.10 4.45
C ASN A 68 -24.41 -0.12 4.38
N ALA A 69 -23.66 -0.25 3.28
CA ALA A 69 -22.60 -1.25 3.18
C ALA A 69 -21.54 -1.04 4.28
N PRO A 70 -20.93 -2.12 4.80
CA PRO A 70 -19.84 -2.01 5.76
C PRO A 70 -18.64 -1.29 5.14
N VAL A 71 -17.93 -0.52 5.96
CA VAL A 71 -16.71 0.17 5.54
C VAL A 71 -15.51 -0.72 5.79
N GLN A 72 -14.72 -0.97 4.74
CA GLN A 72 -13.38 -1.53 4.85
C GLN A 72 -12.36 -0.40 4.70
N VAL A 73 -11.39 -0.32 5.61
CA VAL A 73 -10.27 0.61 5.51
C VAL A 73 -9.00 -0.17 5.17
N PHE A 74 -8.39 0.14 4.03
CA PHE A 74 -7.10 -0.41 3.63
C PHE A 74 -5.97 0.61 3.87
N ILE A 75 -4.92 0.18 4.57
CA ILE A 75 -3.74 1.00 4.85
C ILE A 75 -2.54 0.35 4.19
N HIS A 76 -1.87 1.07 3.29
CA HIS A 76 -0.76 0.50 2.53
C HIS A 76 0.50 0.26 3.37
N GLY A 77 1.37 -0.60 2.86
CA GLY A 77 2.68 -0.90 3.46
C GLY A 77 3.76 0.09 3.02
N GLY A 78 4.97 -0.43 2.78
CA GLY A 78 6.13 0.38 2.36
C GLY A 78 7.06 0.80 3.50
N GLY A 79 6.87 0.21 4.69
CA GLY A 79 7.76 0.37 5.84
C GLY A 79 7.95 1.84 6.23
N TRP A 80 6.89 2.64 6.13
CA TRP A 80 6.85 4.09 6.39
C TRP A 80 7.83 4.94 5.59
N ARG A 81 8.33 4.42 4.46
CA ARG A 81 9.35 5.09 3.64
C ARG A 81 8.95 5.23 2.17
N GLN A 82 7.99 4.43 1.71
CA GLN A 82 7.66 4.27 0.30
C GLN A 82 6.17 3.93 0.13
N LEU A 83 5.73 3.97 -1.14
CA LEU A 83 4.35 3.73 -1.60
C LEU A 83 3.38 4.87 -1.22
N SER A 84 2.19 4.82 -1.81
CA SER A 84 1.08 5.74 -1.54
C SER A 84 -0.26 5.04 -1.79
N LYS A 85 -1.37 5.75 -1.51
CA LYS A 85 -2.72 5.33 -1.91
C LYS A 85 -2.83 5.10 -3.42
N ASP A 86 -2.05 5.81 -4.24
CA ASP A 86 -2.20 5.81 -5.70
C ASP A 86 -1.75 4.49 -6.33
N VAL A 87 -0.85 3.76 -5.68
CA VAL A 87 -0.44 2.41 -6.09
C VAL A 87 -1.17 1.32 -5.33
N SER A 88 -2.19 1.68 -4.53
CA SER A 88 -2.86 0.78 -3.58
C SER A 88 -4.35 0.56 -3.81
N ALA A 89 -4.95 1.24 -4.81
CA ALA A 89 -6.36 1.09 -5.15
C ALA A 89 -6.76 -0.34 -5.60
N PHE A 90 -5.77 -1.17 -5.96
CA PHE A 90 -6.01 -2.59 -6.29
C PHE A 90 -6.76 -3.35 -5.19
N ALA A 91 -6.68 -2.92 -3.93
CA ALA A 91 -7.40 -3.55 -2.82
C ALA A 91 -8.93 -3.40 -2.94
N ALA A 92 -9.41 -2.33 -3.57
CA ALA A 92 -10.84 -2.06 -3.72
C ALA A 92 -11.55 -3.01 -4.70
N GLU A 93 -10.81 -3.68 -5.60
CA GLU A 93 -11.36 -4.62 -6.60
C GLU A 93 -11.96 -5.90 -5.99
N VAL A 94 -11.65 -6.21 -4.73
CA VAL A 94 -11.99 -7.48 -4.09
C VAL A 94 -13.29 -7.39 -3.28
N PHE A 95 -13.94 -6.23 -3.22
CA PHE A 95 -15.13 -5.92 -2.42
C PHE A 95 -16.24 -5.32 -3.29
#